data_AF-A0A0C3B009-F1
#
_entry.id   AF-A0A0C3B009-F1
#
_cell.length_a   1.000
_cell.length_b   1.000
_cell.length_c   1.000
_cell.angle_alpha   90.00
_cell.angle_beta   90.00
_cell.angle_gamma   90.00
#
_symmetry.space_group_name_H-M   'P 1'
#
loop_
_entity.id
_entity.type
_entity.pdbx_description
1 polymer ?
#
loop_
_entity_poly.entity_id
_entity_poly.type
_entity_poly.pdbx_seq_one_letter_code
_entity_poly.pdbx_strand_id
1 'polypeptide(L)'
;SIVAIHGLDGHLEKSWTADNGMLWLRDLLPKELRHARILTYGYDSYTRGRDRLANESIHDLANDLLSSLATRRRISNTEWRPIIFVAHSLGGIILKSVRKGRYGDGVTH
;
A
#
# COMPACT_ATOMS: atom_id res chain seq x y z
N SER A 1 -4.35 -6.75 -8.52
CA SER A 1 -4.01 -5.35 -8.21
C SER A 1 -2.54 -5.26 -7.90
N ILE A 2 -1.91 -4.16 -8.28
CA ILE A 2 -0.56 -3.78 -7.86
C ILE A 2 -0.73 -2.65 -6.86
N VAL A 3 -0.19 -2.80 -5.65
CA VAL A 3 -0.30 -1.81 -4.57
C VAL A 3 1.11 -1.28 -4.28
N ALA A 4 1.34 -0.02 -4.62
CA ALA A 4 2.60 0.66 -4.39
C ALA A 4 2.59 1.41 -3.06
N ILE A 5 3.62 1.24 -2.24
CA ILE A 5 3.74 1.82 -0.89
C ILE A 5 5.06 2.58 -0.80
N HIS A 6 5.00 3.90 -0.64
CA HIS A 6 6.20 4.74 -0.60
C HIS A 6 6.96 4.64 0.74
N GLY A 7 8.21 5.12 0.75
CA GLY A 7 9.02 5.23 1.96
C GLY A 7 8.77 6.50 2.75
N LEU A 8 9.57 6.69 3.80
CA LEU A 8 9.62 7.93 4.58
C LEU A 8 9.99 9.13 3.68
N ASP A 9 9.39 10.29 3.93
CA ASP A 9 9.47 11.51 3.10
C ASP A 9 9.12 11.26 1.61
N GLY A 10 8.43 10.16 1.31
CA GLY A 10 8.03 9.76 -0.02
C GLY A 10 6.70 10.40 -0.43
N HIS A 11 6.56 10.68 -1.72
CA HIS A 11 5.26 11.06 -2.30
C HIS A 11 4.63 9.86 -3.03
N LEU A 12 3.31 9.75 -2.98
CA LEU A 12 2.53 8.73 -3.68
C LEU A 12 2.80 8.63 -5.19
N GLU A 13 3.22 9.72 -5.83
CA GLU A 13 3.64 9.74 -7.25
C GLU A 13 5.14 9.95 -7.44
N LYS A 14 5.76 10.91 -6.73
CA LYS A 14 7.16 11.29 -6.99
C LYS A 14 8.12 10.16 -6.67
N SER A 15 7.80 9.31 -5.68
CA SER A 15 8.62 8.14 -5.35
C SER A 15 8.75 7.14 -6.51
N TRP A 16 7.86 7.23 -7.50
CA TRP A 16 7.79 6.33 -8.64
C TRP A 16 7.96 7.07 -9.98
N THR A 17 8.35 8.34 -9.93
CA THR A 17 8.58 9.18 -11.09
C THR A 17 10.09 9.29 -11.31
N ALA A 18 10.57 8.89 -12.49
CA ALA A 18 11.96 9.07 -12.86
C ALA A 18 12.27 10.55 -13.15
N ASP A 19 13.55 10.91 -13.21
CA ASP A 19 14.01 12.30 -13.43
C ASP A 19 13.48 12.92 -14.73
N ASN A 20 13.16 12.09 -15.73
CA ASN A 20 12.53 12.51 -16.97
C ASN A 20 11.01 12.73 -16.87
N GLY A 21 10.42 12.70 -15.67
CA GLY A 21 8.99 12.87 -15.41
C GLY A 21 8.14 11.60 -15.65
N MET A 22 8.75 10.46 -15.97
CA MET A 22 8.02 9.22 -16.24
C MET A 22 7.60 8.54 -14.94
N LEU A 23 6.28 8.48 -14.70
CA LEU A 23 5.69 7.73 -13.59
C LEU A 23 5.55 6.27 -14.02
N TRP A 24 6.59 5.46 -13.81
CA TRP A 24 6.67 4.11 -14.40
C TRP A 24 5.50 3.20 -14.01
N LEU A 25 4.96 3.36 -12.80
CA LEU A 25 3.75 2.67 -12.36
C LEU A 25 2.57 2.97 -13.28
N ARG A 26 2.37 4.21 -13.71
CA ARG A 26 1.25 4.59 -14.58
C ARG A 26 1.57 4.43 -16.06
N ASP A 27 2.79 4.76 -16.45
CA ASP A 27 3.14 5.01 -17.85
C ASP A 27 3.76 3.77 -18.54
N LEU A 28 4.34 2.85 -17.77
CA LEU A 28 4.97 1.63 -18.28
C LEU A 28 4.20 0.37 -17.87
N LEU A 29 3.82 0.26 -16.60
CA LEU A 29 3.26 -0.99 -16.07
C LEU A 29 1.95 -1.44 -16.75
N PRO A 30 1.02 -0.56 -17.15
CA PRO A 30 -0.16 -0.98 -17.90
C PRO A 30 0.14 -1.54 -19.30
N LYS A 31 1.30 -1.24 -19.89
CA LYS A 31 1.70 -1.78 -21.19
C LYS A 31 2.07 -3.27 -21.09
N GLU A 32 2.77 -3.62 -20.01
CA GLU A 32 3.19 -4.99 -19.69
C GLU A 32 2.06 -5.80 -19.04
N LEU A 33 1.29 -5.18 -18.15
CA LEU A 33 0.23 -5.82 -17.36
C LEU A 33 -1.11 -5.13 -17.62
N ARG A 34 -1.66 -5.31 -18.83
CA ARG A 34 -2.89 -4.62 -19.32
C ARG A 34 -4.14 -4.76 -18.44
N HIS A 35 -4.21 -5.77 -17.59
CA HIS A 35 -5.35 -6.00 -16.69
C HIS A 35 -5.04 -5.71 -15.21
N ALA A 36 -3.83 -5.23 -14.91
CA ALA A 36 -3.44 -4.89 -13.55
C ALA A 36 -4.04 -3.53 -13.16
N ARG A 37 -4.91 -3.55 -12.14
CA ARG A 37 -5.31 -2.33 -11.45
C ARG A 37 -4.18 -1.85 -10.55
N ILE A 38 -3.76 -0.60 -10.73
CA ILE A 38 -2.65 0.02 -10.01
C ILE A 38 -3.21 0.93 -8.92
N LEU A 39 -2.73 0.75 -7.70
CA LEU A 39 -3.13 1.49 -6.52
C LEU A 39 -1.86 2.01 -5.84
N THR A 40 -1.89 3.25 -5.38
CA THR A 40 -0.85 3.82 -4.53
C THR A 40 -1.41 4.01 -3.13
N TYR A 41 -0.71 3.51 -2.11
CA TYR A 41 -1.03 3.77 -0.71
C TYR A 41 -0.17 4.92 -0.21
N GLY A 42 -0.84 5.99 0.22
CA GLY A 42 -0.23 7.13 0.88
C GLY A 42 -0.45 7.06 2.39
N TYR A 43 0.62 7.29 3.16
CA TYR A 43 0.54 7.59 4.59
C TYR A 43 1.30 8.90 4.84
N ASP A 44 1.01 9.59 5.95
CA ASP A 44 1.77 10.78 6.30
C ASP A 44 3.21 10.37 6.58
N SER A 45 4.11 10.73 5.66
CA SER A 45 5.50 10.33 5.70
C SER A 45 6.45 11.53 5.86
N TYR A 46 5.91 12.76 5.92
CA TYR A 46 6.72 13.97 5.97
C TYR A 46 7.22 14.24 7.38
N THR A 47 8.53 14.16 7.56
CA THR A 47 9.23 14.41 8.83
C THR A 47 9.18 15.86 9.31
N ARG A 48 8.76 16.80 8.44
CA ARG A 48 8.60 18.23 8.78
C ARG A 48 7.40 18.51 9.71
N GLY A 49 6.44 17.60 9.80
CA GLY A 49 5.41 17.58 10.84
C GLY A 49 5.68 16.42 11.78
N ARG A 50 6.64 16.61 12.70
CA ARG A 50 7.21 15.56 13.58
C ARG A 50 6.18 14.85 14.48
N ASP A 51 4.91 15.25 14.44
CA ASP A 51 3.89 14.84 15.40
C ASP A 51 3.03 13.64 14.96
N ARG A 52 2.82 13.35 13.66
CA ARG A 52 1.97 12.19 13.28
C ARG A 52 2.72 10.87 13.23
N LEU A 53 3.87 10.81 12.55
CA LEU A 53 4.72 9.60 12.55
C LEU A 53 5.31 9.26 13.93
N ALA A 54 5.46 10.25 14.82
CA ALA A 54 5.88 10.00 16.19
C ALA A 54 4.75 9.43 17.07
N ASN A 55 3.49 9.64 16.69
CA ASN A 55 2.32 9.26 17.47
C ASN A 55 1.58 8.02 16.92
N GLU A 56 1.65 7.74 15.62
CA GLU A 56 1.10 6.53 15.01
C GLU A 56 2.15 5.42 14.98
N SER A 57 1.82 4.25 15.54
CA SER A 57 2.73 3.12 15.51
C SER A 57 2.79 2.50 14.12
N ILE A 58 3.90 1.82 13.79
CA ILE A 58 4.02 1.03 12.55
C ILE A 58 2.88 0.01 12.41
N HIS A 59 2.35 -0.48 13.54
CA HIS A 59 1.22 -1.40 13.55
C HIS A 59 -0.09 -0.72 13.14
N ASP A 60 -0.32 0.52 13.57
CA ASP A 60 -1.51 1.29 13.18
C ASP A 60 -1.49 1.56 11.68
N LEU A 61 -0.34 2.01 11.15
CA LEU A 61 -0.14 2.21 9.71
C LEU A 61 -0.36 0.92 8.90
N ALA A 62 0.03 -0.23 9.44
CA ALA A 62 -0.18 -1.54 8.79
C ALA A 62 -1.65 -1.96 8.83
N ASN A 63 -2.36 -1.73 9.93
CA ASN A 63 -3.78 -2.01 10.08
C ASN A 63 -4.63 -1.11 9.18
N ASP A 64 -4.27 0.16 9.04
CA ASP A 64 -4.93 1.12 8.16
C ASP A 64 -4.73 0.76 6.69
N LEU A 65 -3.51 0.36 6.31
CA LEU A 65 -3.21 -0.17 4.98
C LEU A 65 -4.11 -1.37 4.64
N LEU A 66 -4.19 -2.35 5.54
CA LEU A 66 -5.03 -3.52 5.37
C LEU A 66 -6.52 -3.17 5.27
N SER A 67 -7.01 -2.36 6.20
CA SER A 67 -8.43 -2.00 6.30
C SER A 67 -8.88 -1.21 5.07
N SER A 68 -8.05 -0.27 4.61
CA SER A 68 -8.28 0.50 3.40
C SER A 68 -8.29 -0.38 2.16
N LEU A 69 -7.33 -1.31 2.04
CA LEU A 69 -7.24 -2.23 0.90
C LEU A 69 -8.40 -3.22 0.87
N ALA A 70 -8.77 -3.81 2.02
CA ALA A 70 -9.91 -4.71 2.14
C ALA A 70 -11.22 -4.01 1.78
N THR A 71 -11.43 -2.80 2.32
CA THR A 71 -12.62 -1.97 2.02
C THR A 71 -12.69 -1.64 0.53
N ARG A 72 -11.59 -1.17 -0.08
CA ARG A 72 -11.51 -0.91 -1.52
C ARG A 72 -11.86 -2.14 -2.35
N ARG A 73 -11.36 -3.32 -1.98
CA ARG A 73 -11.60 -4.57 -2.71
C ARG A 73 -13.06 -5.00 -2.62
N ARG A 74 -13.67 -4.90 -1.44
CA ARG A 74 -15.08 -5.18 -1.21
C ARG A 74 -16.00 -4.26 -2.01
N ILE A 75 -15.79 -2.95 -1.92
CA ILE A 75 -16.61 -1.96 -2.66
C ILE A 75 -16.50 -2.19 -4.18
N SER A 76 -15.34 -2.65 -4.66
CA SER A 76 -15.12 -2.89 -6.09
C SER A 76 -15.37 -4.34 -6.53
N ASN A 77 -15.90 -5.22 -5.67
CA ASN A 77 -16.14 -6.65 -5.95
C ASN A 77 -14.91 -7.35 -6.56
N THR A 78 -13.73 -7.11 -5.98
CA THR A 78 -12.44 -7.56 -6.51
C THR A 78 -11.62 -8.36 -5.49
N GLU A 79 -12.27 -8.91 -4.47
CA GLU A 79 -11.67 -9.73 -3.41
C GLU A 79 -10.97 -10.99 -3.94
N TRP A 80 -11.37 -11.46 -5.12
CA TRP A 80 -10.76 -12.60 -5.81
C TRP A 80 -9.48 -12.24 -6.60
N ARG A 81 -9.22 -10.96 -6.89
CA ARG A 81 -8.09 -10.57 -7.76
C ARG A 81 -6.76 -10.69 -7.02
N PRO A 82 -5.73 -11.36 -7.56
CA PRO A 82 -4.43 -11.46 -6.89
C PRO A 82 -3.83 -10.07 -6.60
N ILE A 83 -3.02 -9.97 -5.53
CA ILE A 83 -2.34 -8.72 -5.13
C ILE A 83 -0.84 -8.91 -5.27
N ILE A 84 -0.18 -7.91 -5.87
CA ILE A 84 1.27 -7.74 -5.86
C ILE A 84 1.55 -6.44 -5.13
N PHE A 85 2.48 -6.45 -4.18
CA PHE A 85 2.93 -5.24 -3.50
C PHE A 85 4.28 -4.79 -4.05
N VAL A 86 4.43 -3.48 -4.23
CA VAL A 86 5.70 -2.82 -4.53
C VAL A 86 5.94 -1.83 -3.41
N ALA A 87 6.86 -2.16 -2.50
CA ALA A 87 7.08 -1.36 -1.29
C ALA A 87 8.53 -0.89 -1.22
N HIS A 88 8.73 0.38 -0.85
CA HIS A 88 10.05 0.98 -0.75
C HIS A 88 10.36 1.40 0.70
N SER A 89 11.57 1.07 1.18
CA SER A 89 12.09 1.49 2.50
C SER A 89 11.08 1.25 3.65
N LEU A 90 10.69 2.28 4.42
CA LEU A 90 9.69 2.21 5.50
C LEU A 90 8.37 1.57 5.05
N GLY A 91 7.95 1.79 3.80
CA GLY A 91 6.76 1.14 3.24
C GLY A 91 6.84 -0.39 3.26
N GLY A 92 8.04 -0.96 3.11
CA GLY A 92 8.29 -2.39 3.25
C GLY A 92 8.16 -2.88 4.70
N ILE A 93 8.57 -2.07 5.67
CA ILE A 93 8.43 -2.37 7.10
C ILE A 93 6.94 -2.34 7.49
N ILE A 94 6.20 -1.32 7.06
CA ILE A 94 4.75 -1.23 7.27
C ILE A 94 4.06 -2.47 6.68
N LEU A 95 4.39 -2.83 5.43
CA LEU A 95 3.84 -4.01 4.79
C LEU A 95 4.19 -5.31 5.53
N LYS A 96 5.40 -5.43 6.09
CA LYS A 96 5.81 -6.62 6.86
C LYS A 96 5.10 -6.70 8.21
N SER A 97 4.78 -5.56 8.82
CA SER A 97 4.07 -5.46 10.10
C SER A 97 2.59 -5.80 10.02
N VAL A 98 2.08 -6.01 8.81
CA VAL A 98 0.78 -6.60 8.54
C VAL A 98 0.75 -8.01 9.15
N ARG A 99 0.15 -8.13 10.34
CA ARG A 99 -0.22 -9.45 10.86
C ARG A 99 -1.43 -9.93 10.07
N LYS A 100 -1.41 -11.20 9.66
CA LYS A 100 -2.68 -11.92 9.42
C LYS A 100 -3.49 -11.79 10.71
N GLY A 101 -4.49 -10.91 10.71
CA GLY A 101 -5.54 -10.97 11.72
C GLY A 101 -6.03 -12.42 11.75
N ARG A 102 -6.15 -12.98 12.96
CA ARG A 102 -6.74 -14.31 13.14
C ARG A 102 -8.03 -14.31 12.35
N TYR A 103 -8.10 -15.12 11.28
CA TYR A 103 -9.39 -15.59 10.81
C TYR A 103 -10.00 -16.25 12.03
N GLY A 104 -11.02 -15.60 12.59
CA GLY A 104 -11.70 -16.10 13.78
C GLY A 104 -12.07 -17.56 13.54
N ASP A 105 -11.67 -18.39 14.50
CA ASP A 105 -11.92 -19.80 14.56
C ASP A 105 -13.42 -20.06 14.41
N GLY A 106 -13.84 -20.46 13.21
CA GLY A 106 -15.08 -21.17 12.99
C GLY A 106 -14.90 -22.61 13.45
N VAL A 107 -14.89 -22.85 14.77
CA VAL A 107 -15.12 -24.18 15.32
C VAL A 107 -16.63 -24.34 15.46
N THR A 108 -17.25 -24.90 14.43
CA THR A 108 -18.32 -25.86 14.63
C THR A 108 -17.65 -27.19 14.93
N HIS A 109 -17.91 -27.77 16.10
CA HIS A 109 -18.29 -29.16 16.39
C HIS A 109 -18.67 -29.22 17.87
#